data_AF-A0A3S0BZY0-F1
#
_entry.id   AF-A0A3S0BZY0-F1
#
_cell.length_a   1.000
_cell.length_b   1.000
_cell.length_c   1.000
_cell.angle_alpha   90.00
_cell.angle_beta   90.00
_cell.angle_gamma   90.00
#
_symmetry.space_group_name_H-M   'P 1'
#
loop_
_entity.id
_entity.type
_entity.pdbx_description
1 polymer ?
#
loop_
_entity_poly.entity_id
_entity_poly.type
_entity_poly.pdbx_seq_one_letter_code
_entity_poly.pdbx_strand_id
1 'polypeptide(L)'
;MARKPPTPKNRTAPTTRRTPAPRTPPTGRRQKPVDPLANVEYTDNLETDSARELSALEQSYRDRAKAEENRFRQATDSEYWIAVCFPSREEKEKFLRKWDLIDHGDKYLDGRIVDHILSNQ
;
A
#
# COMPACT_ATOMS: atom_id res chain seq x y z
N MET A 1 7.00 -52.31 45.85
CA MET A 1 7.82 -51.10 45.64
C MET A 1 7.60 -50.59 44.23
N ALA A 2 6.68 -49.66 44.01
CA ALA A 2 6.42 -49.05 42.70
C ALA A 2 7.01 -47.63 42.69
N ARG A 3 8.02 -47.39 41.84
CA ARG A 3 8.60 -46.06 41.66
C ARG A 3 7.67 -45.24 40.76
N LYS A 4 7.12 -44.14 41.29
CA LYS A 4 6.35 -43.15 40.51
C LYS A 4 7.24 -42.55 39.40
N PRO A 5 6.73 -42.30 38.19
CA PRO A 5 7.47 -41.58 37.16
C PRO A 5 7.59 -40.09 37.53
N PRO A 6 8.66 -39.39 37.10
CA PRO A 6 8.87 -37.99 37.46
C PRO A 6 7.95 -37.07 36.64
N THR A 7 7.36 -36.09 37.32
CA THR A 7 6.52 -35.03 36.76
C THR A 7 7.31 -34.15 35.78
N PRO A 8 6.75 -33.72 34.63
CA PRO A 8 7.44 -32.79 33.74
C PRO A 8 7.50 -31.40 34.38
N LYS A 9 8.71 -30.83 34.47
CA LYS A 9 8.93 -29.46 34.91
C LYS A 9 8.49 -28.49 33.80
N ASN A 10 7.33 -27.86 33.98
CA ASN A 10 6.91 -26.74 33.14
C ASN A 10 7.92 -25.59 33.26
N ARG A 11 8.74 -25.38 32.23
CA ARG A 11 9.47 -24.13 32.02
C ARG A 11 8.53 -23.16 31.31
N THR A 12 7.88 -22.29 32.07
CA THR A 12 7.27 -21.08 31.52
C THR A 12 8.38 -20.15 31.06
N ALA A 13 8.55 -20.03 29.74
CA ALA A 13 9.33 -18.95 29.16
C ALA A 13 8.58 -17.62 29.39
N PRO A 14 9.26 -16.51 29.73
CA PRO A 14 8.60 -15.21 29.78
C PRO A 14 8.26 -14.79 28.35
N THR A 15 6.96 -14.67 28.05
CA THR A 15 6.48 -14.02 26.83
C THR A 15 6.86 -12.55 26.90
N THR A 16 8.02 -12.19 26.35
CA THR A 16 8.37 -10.80 26.09
C THR A 16 7.35 -10.23 25.11
N ARG A 17 6.51 -9.30 25.59
CA ARG A 17 5.63 -8.48 24.76
C ARG A 17 6.51 -7.77 23.72
N ARG A 18 6.48 -8.21 22.45
CA ARG A 18 7.16 -7.50 21.37
C ARG A 18 6.49 -6.14 21.22
N THR A 19 7.20 -5.07 21.58
CA THR A 19 6.82 -3.71 21.20
C THR A 19 6.68 -3.67 19.68
N PRO A 20 5.57 -3.16 19.11
CA PRO A 20 5.50 -2.95 17.67
C PRO A 20 6.61 -1.97 17.29
N ALA A 21 7.37 -2.32 16.25
CA ALA A 21 8.44 -1.47 15.75
C ALA A 21 7.88 -0.08 15.39
N PRO A 22 8.66 1.00 15.57
CA PRO A 22 8.28 2.31 15.07
C PRO A 22 8.01 2.19 13.57
N ARG A 23 6.82 2.62 13.13
CA ARG A 23 6.48 2.64 11.70
C ARG A 23 7.45 3.61 11.02
N THR A 24 8.38 3.09 10.24
CA THR A 24 9.24 3.92 9.40
C THR A 24 8.32 4.71 8.45
N PRO A 25 8.45 6.05 8.37
CA PRO A 25 7.68 6.82 7.42
C PRO A 25 7.95 6.29 6.00
N PRO A 26 6.93 6.23 5.13
CA PRO A 26 7.09 5.70 3.78
C PRO A 26 8.18 6.49 3.06
N THR A 27 9.16 5.77 2.50
CA THR A 27 10.31 6.30 1.74
C THR A 27 9.94 6.90 0.38
N GLY A 28 8.65 7.17 0.15
CA GLY A 28 8.17 7.85 -1.06
C GLY A 28 8.68 9.29 -1.11
N ARG A 29 9.12 9.75 -2.28
CA ARG A 29 9.43 11.16 -2.52
C ARG A 29 8.23 12.00 -2.07
N ARG A 30 8.41 12.82 -1.02
CA ARG A 30 7.47 13.89 -0.69
C ARG A 30 7.32 14.75 -1.94
N GLN A 31 6.15 14.74 -2.56
CA GLN A 31 5.86 15.68 -3.64
C GLN A 31 5.97 17.08 -3.06
N LYS A 32 6.76 17.94 -3.74
CA LYS A 32 6.87 19.34 -3.33
C LYS A 32 5.46 19.95 -3.42
N PRO A 33 5.00 20.68 -2.38
CA PRO A 33 3.70 21.31 -2.44
C PRO A 33 3.67 22.30 -3.61
N VAL A 34 2.68 22.14 -4.49
CA VAL A 34 2.38 23.12 -5.53
C VAL A 34 1.93 24.40 -4.84
N ASP A 35 2.46 25.54 -5.29
CA ASP A 35 2.05 26.86 -4.83
C ASP A 35 0.60 27.12 -5.24
N PRO A 36 -0.33 27.31 -4.27
CA PRO A 36 -1.73 27.51 -4.56
C PRO A 36 -2.04 28.85 -5.24
N LEU A 37 -1.12 29.82 -5.19
CA LEU A 37 -1.33 31.17 -5.75
C LEU A 37 -0.66 31.37 -7.11
N ALA A 38 0.05 30.36 -7.63
CA ALA A 38 0.85 30.48 -8.85
C ALA A 38 0.07 30.95 -10.10
N ASN A 39 -1.25 30.74 -10.11
CA ASN A 39 -2.14 31.07 -11.24
C ASN A 39 -3.17 32.15 -10.89
N VAL A 40 -3.01 32.85 -9.75
CA VAL A 40 -3.91 33.97 -9.41
C VAL A 40 -3.47 35.20 -10.20
N GLU A 41 -4.38 35.71 -11.03
CA GLU A 41 -4.18 37.00 -11.71
C GLU A 41 -4.55 38.14 -10.76
N TYR A 42 -3.60 39.04 -10.55
CA TYR A 42 -3.75 40.22 -9.71
C TYR A 42 -4.28 41.41 -10.50
N THR A 43 -4.98 42.29 -9.81
CA THR A 43 -5.55 43.53 -10.33
C THR A 43 -5.11 44.69 -9.45
N ASP A 44 -5.53 45.92 -9.77
CA ASP A 44 -5.29 47.07 -8.88
C ASP A 44 -6.38 47.22 -7.79
N ASN A 45 -7.16 46.17 -7.52
CA ASN A 45 -8.22 46.16 -6.52
C ASN A 45 -7.94 45.09 -5.44
N LEU A 46 -7.58 45.57 -4.24
CA LEU A 46 -7.22 44.72 -3.10
C LEU A 46 -8.32 43.74 -2.69
N GLU A 47 -9.59 44.17 -2.70
CA GLU A 47 -10.72 43.32 -2.30
C GLU A 47 -10.90 42.17 -3.31
N THR A 48 -10.81 42.49 -4.60
CA THR A 48 -10.92 41.51 -5.69
C THR A 48 -9.80 40.48 -5.63
N ASP A 49 -8.57 40.93 -5.40
CA ASP A 49 -7.40 40.06 -5.34
C ASP A 49 -7.44 39.17 -4.10
N SER A 50 -7.82 39.72 -2.94
CA SER A 50 -7.98 38.95 -1.70
C SER A 50 -9.02 37.84 -1.85
N ALA A 51 -10.14 38.13 -2.53
CA ALA A 51 -11.17 37.13 -2.81
C ALA A 51 -10.67 36.02 -3.76
N ARG A 52 -9.85 36.37 -4.75
CA ARG A 52 -9.24 35.40 -5.67
C ARG A 52 -8.23 34.50 -4.96
N GLU A 53 -7.38 35.07 -4.12
CA GLU A 53 -6.42 34.31 -3.31
C GLU A 53 -7.13 33.32 -2.39
N LEU A 54 -8.17 33.77 -1.68
CA LEU A 54 -8.95 32.89 -0.79
C LEU A 54 -9.57 31.72 -1.55
N SER A 55 -10.14 32.00 -2.73
CA SER A 55 -10.75 30.98 -3.59
C SER A 55 -9.72 29.96 -4.10
N ALA A 56 -8.54 30.44 -4.53
CA ALA A 56 -7.45 29.58 -4.98
C ALA A 56 -6.90 28.70 -3.85
N LEU A 57 -6.77 29.26 -2.65
CA LEU A 57 -6.36 28.51 -1.45
C LEU A 57 -7.37 27.42 -1.11
N GLU A 58 -8.66 27.73 -1.06
CA GLU A 58 -9.71 26.76 -0.77
C GLU A 58 -9.70 25.60 -1.78
N GLN A 59 -9.62 25.93 -3.07
CA GLN A 59 -9.55 24.93 -4.13
C GLN A 59 -8.33 24.01 -3.96
N SER A 60 -7.16 24.56 -3.63
CA SER A 60 -5.96 23.78 -3.40
C SER A 60 -6.09 22.78 -2.24
N TYR A 61 -6.81 23.15 -1.17
CA TYR A 61 -7.07 22.25 -0.05
C TYR A 61 -8.01 21.12 -0.44
N ARG A 62 -9.08 21.43 -1.19
CA ARG A 62 -10.02 20.42 -1.71
C ARG A 62 -9.32 19.43 -2.65
N ASP A 63 -8.45 19.92 -3.52
CA ASP A 63 -7.72 19.06 -4.46
C ASP A 63 -6.71 18.17 -3.74
N ARG A 64 -6.01 18.70 -2.72
CA ARG A 64 -5.13 17.89 -1.86
C ARG A 64 -5.91 16.81 -1.11
N ALA A 65 -7.09 17.13 -0.56
CA ALA A 65 -7.94 16.17 0.13
C ALA A 65 -8.40 15.03 -0.81
N LYS A 66 -8.87 15.37 -2.02
CA LYS A 66 -9.23 14.37 -3.05
C LYS A 66 -8.05 13.52 -3.50
N ALA A 67 -6.88 14.13 -3.68
CA ALA A 67 -5.67 13.40 -4.06
C ALA A 67 -5.24 12.41 -2.97
N GLU A 68 -5.34 12.81 -1.71
CA GLU A 68 -5.03 11.93 -0.57
C GLU A 68 -6.08 10.82 -0.41
N GLU A 69 -7.36 11.12 -0.59
CA GLU A 69 -8.44 10.12 -0.62
C GLU A 69 -8.23 9.10 -1.74
N ASN A 70 -7.88 9.55 -2.96
CA ASN A 70 -7.55 8.68 -4.08
C ASN A 70 -6.34 7.80 -3.78
N ARG A 71 -5.28 8.35 -3.17
CA ARG A 71 -4.12 7.56 -2.73
C ARG A 71 -4.51 6.54 -1.67
N PHE A 72 -5.31 6.93 -0.70
CA PHE A 72 -5.78 6.05 0.36
C PHE A 72 -6.60 4.89 -0.22
N ARG A 73 -7.55 5.18 -1.13
CA ARG A 73 -8.34 4.15 -1.84
C ARG A 73 -7.45 3.19 -2.63
N GLN A 74 -6.50 3.72 -3.41
CA GLN A 74 -5.56 2.91 -4.18
C GLN A 74 -4.64 2.06 -3.29
N ALA A 75 -4.27 2.56 -2.11
CA ALA A 75 -3.36 1.88 -1.20
C ALA A 75 -4.04 0.89 -0.25
N THR A 76 -5.33 1.03 0.02
CA THR A 76 -5.99 0.33 1.15
C THR A 76 -6.96 -0.76 0.71
N ASP A 77 -7.53 -0.72 -0.49
CA ASP A 77 -8.34 -1.84 -0.99
C ASP A 77 -8.50 -1.75 -2.51
N SER A 78 -7.61 -2.39 -3.26
CA SER A 78 -7.97 -2.74 -4.62
C SER A 78 -9.00 -3.86 -4.50
N GLU A 79 -10.30 -3.56 -4.48
CA GLU A 79 -11.44 -4.51 -4.27
C GLU A 79 -11.43 -5.75 -5.19
N TYR A 80 -10.51 -5.79 -6.16
CA TYR A 80 -10.39 -6.79 -7.22
C TYR A 80 -8.96 -7.37 -7.23
N TRP A 81 -8.62 -8.18 -6.24
CA TRP A 81 -7.38 -8.97 -6.23
C TRP A 81 -7.66 -10.43 -5.89
N ILE A 82 -6.82 -11.31 -6.40
CA ILE A 82 -6.76 -12.71 -6.00
C ILE A 82 -5.35 -13.02 -5.52
N ALA A 83 -5.21 -13.96 -4.58
CA ALA A 83 -3.93 -14.52 -4.22
C ALA A 83 -3.96 -16.04 -4.32
N VAL A 84 -2.90 -16.59 -4.90
CA VAL A 84 -2.66 -18.02 -4.98
C VAL A 84 -1.59 -18.37 -3.96
N CYS A 85 -1.93 -19.23 -3.00
CA CYS A 85 -1.03 -19.67 -1.94
C CYS A 85 -0.46 -21.05 -2.25
N PHE A 86 0.87 -21.16 -2.26
CA PHE A 86 1.57 -22.44 -2.41
C PHE A 86 2.21 -22.83 -1.06
N PRO A 87 2.26 -24.14 -0.72
CA PRO A 87 2.95 -24.63 0.47
C PRO A 87 4.46 -24.34 0.47
N SER A 88 5.07 -24.22 -0.71
CA SER A 88 6.51 -24.01 -0.90
C SER A 88 6.80 -22.98 -1.98
N ARG A 89 8.01 -22.40 -1.95
CA ARG A 89 8.46 -21.44 -2.97
C ARG A 89 8.66 -22.13 -4.31
N GLU A 90 9.15 -23.36 -4.26
CA GLU A 90 9.45 -24.19 -5.41
C GLU A 90 8.16 -24.52 -6.19
N GLU A 91 7.05 -24.80 -5.51
CA GLU A 91 5.75 -24.96 -6.15
C GLU A 91 5.24 -23.66 -6.78
N LYS A 92 5.39 -22.53 -6.09
CA LYS A 92 5.07 -21.21 -6.66
C LYS A 92 5.85 -20.95 -7.95
N GLU A 93 7.15 -21.17 -7.95
CA GLU A 93 8.00 -20.94 -9.12
C GLU A 93 7.70 -21.91 -10.26
N LYS A 94 7.43 -23.18 -9.96
CA LYS A 94 6.97 -24.15 -10.98
C LYS A 94 5.68 -23.71 -11.63
N PHE A 95 4.71 -23.22 -10.85
CA PHE A 95 3.47 -22.65 -11.39
C PHE A 95 3.75 -21.46 -12.30
N LEU A 96 4.55 -20.49 -11.86
CA LEU A 96 4.86 -19.30 -12.66
C LEU A 96 5.57 -19.66 -13.97
N ARG A 97 6.53 -20.59 -13.93
CA ARG A 97 7.25 -21.05 -15.13
C ARG A 97 6.36 -21.84 -16.08
N LYS A 98 5.46 -22.67 -15.55
CA LYS A 98 4.54 -23.50 -16.35
C LYS A 98 3.68 -22.64 -17.29
N TRP A 99 3.23 -21.49 -16.79
CA TRP A 99 2.35 -20.58 -17.52
C TRP A 99 3.09 -19.37 -18.09
N ASP A 100 4.42 -19.38 -18.12
CA ASP A 100 5.22 -18.24 -18.61
C ASP A 100 4.92 -16.89 -17.91
N LEU A 101 4.43 -16.95 -16.67
CA LEU A 101 4.09 -15.78 -15.86
C LEU A 101 5.31 -15.18 -15.16
N ILE A 102 6.42 -15.92 -15.09
CA ILE A 102 7.60 -15.52 -14.31
C ILE A 102 8.24 -14.23 -14.82
N ASP A 103 8.15 -13.96 -16.12
CA ASP A 103 8.70 -12.75 -16.75
C ASP A 103 7.80 -11.52 -16.54
N HIS A 104 6.55 -11.74 -16.13
CA HIS A 104 5.58 -10.69 -15.85
C HIS A 104 5.50 -10.31 -14.36
N GLY A 105 6.05 -11.15 -13.47
CA GLY A 105 6.13 -10.89 -12.02
C GLY A 105 6.06 -12.16 -11.16
N ASP A 106 6.34 -12.02 -9.86
CA ASP A 106 6.43 -13.17 -8.94
C ASP A 106 5.37 -13.19 -7.82
N LYS A 107 4.70 -12.07 -7.57
CA LYS A 107 3.73 -11.84 -6.48
C LYS A 107 2.55 -10.97 -6.91
N TYR A 108 2.84 -9.88 -7.61
CA TYR A 108 1.83 -8.98 -8.18
C TYR A 108 1.95 -9.04 -9.69
N LEU A 109 0.86 -9.43 -10.34
CA LEU A 109 0.75 -9.59 -11.78
C LEU A 109 -0.41 -8.73 -12.26
N ASP A 110 -0.31 -8.21 -13.48
CA ASP A 110 -1.46 -7.60 -14.14
C ASP A 110 -2.48 -8.69 -14.50
N GLY A 111 -3.68 -8.59 -13.95
CA GLY A 111 -4.75 -9.58 -14.17
C GLY A 111 -5.11 -9.76 -15.65
N ARG A 112 -4.95 -8.74 -16.50
CA ARG A 112 -5.24 -8.83 -17.95
C ARG A 112 -4.19 -9.65 -18.69
N ILE A 113 -2.93 -9.56 -18.25
CA ILE A 113 -1.84 -10.37 -18.80
C ILE A 113 -2.06 -11.83 -18.41
N VAL A 114 -2.40 -12.08 -17.14
CA VAL A 114 -2.71 -13.42 -16.64
C VAL A 114 -3.89 -14.03 -17.42
N ASP A 115 -4.98 -13.27 -17.61
CA ASP A 115 -6.16 -13.71 -18.37
C ASP A 115 -5.81 -14.08 -19.82
N HIS A 116 -5.05 -13.22 -20.52
CA HIS A 116 -4.62 -13.49 -21.89
C HIS A 116 -3.75 -14.77 -22.01
N ILE A 117 -2.80 -14.97 -21.08
CA ILE A 117 -1.91 -16.13 -21.08
C ILE A 117 -2.66 -17.43 -20.80
N LEU A 118 -3.58 -17.41 -19.83
CA LEU A 118 -4.36 -18.58 -19.46
C LEU A 118 -5.47 -18.91 -20.47
N SER A 119 -5.97 -17.91 -21.22
CA SER A 119 -7.00 -18.10 -22.24
C SER A 119 -6.48 -18.68 -23.57
N ASN A 120 -5.17 -18.59 -23.83
CA ASN A 120 -4.54 -19.05 -25.08
C ASN A 120 -3.95 -20.47 -24.97
N GLN A 121 -4.58 -21.33 -24.17
CA GLN A 121 -4.14 -22.71 -23.90
C GLN A 121 -4.95 -23.74 -24.70
#